data_AF-A0A8T2A9Y1-F1
#
_entry.id   AF-A0A8T2A9Y1-F1
#
_cell.length_a   1.000
_cell.length_b   1.000
_cell.length_c   1.000
_cell.angle_alpha   90.00
_cell.angle_beta   90.00
_cell.angle_gamma   90.00
#
_symmetry.space_group_name_H-M   'P 1'
#
loop_
_entity.id
_entity.type
_entity.pdbx_description
1 polymer ?
#
loop_
_entity_poly.entity_id
_entity_poly.type
_entity_poly.pdbx_seq_one_letter_code
_entity_poly.pdbx_strand_id
1 'polypeptide(L)'
;MLEKRAYIVGYNLEETVKPNVDCLISFGIKKELLPLLIAQYPQIVGLPVKAKMSTQQYFFSLKLKIDPEGFARVVEKMPQIVSLKQNVIMKPIEFLLGRTFQVEDIAKMVVKCPQILCSRVELMKNSYYFYKTEMGRPMKELVEYPEYFTYSLESRIKPRYQKLQSKGIRSSLNWFLNCSDQRFEERLQGNFIDPDTEGPTFDMGGKLEMPGGEIVTDEEEDESDDEVLYRRTVTL
;
A
#
# COMPACT_ATOMS: atom_id res chain seq x y z
N MET A 1 7.64 -20.35 -16.72
CA MET A 1 6.48 -19.68 -17.38
C MET A 1 5.93 -20.52 -18.54
N LEU A 2 6.79 -21.00 -19.45
CA LEU A 2 6.39 -21.78 -20.63
C LEU A 2 5.89 -23.20 -20.31
N GLU A 3 6.46 -23.89 -19.31
CA GLU A 3 6.05 -25.24 -18.90
C GLU A 3 4.56 -25.35 -18.54
N LYS A 4 3.99 -24.31 -17.91
CA LYS A 4 2.57 -24.29 -17.49
C LYS A 4 1.64 -23.71 -18.56
N ARG A 5 2.19 -23.14 -19.65
CA ARG A 5 1.46 -22.30 -20.60
C ARG A 5 2.00 -22.45 -22.02
N ALA A 6 2.09 -23.69 -22.48
CA ALA A 6 2.60 -24.04 -23.81
C ALA A 6 1.87 -23.33 -24.97
N TYR A 7 0.61 -22.94 -24.78
CA TYR A 7 -0.18 -22.20 -25.79
C TYR A 7 0.46 -20.87 -26.22
N ILE A 8 1.31 -20.25 -25.38
CA ILE A 8 1.99 -18.99 -25.71
C ILE A 8 2.97 -19.17 -26.87
N VAL A 9 3.57 -20.36 -26.99
CA VAL A 9 4.51 -20.70 -28.07
C VAL A 9 3.81 -20.79 -29.42
N GLY A 10 2.48 -20.95 -29.43
CA GLY A 10 1.68 -20.95 -30.65
C GLY A 10 1.44 -19.57 -31.27
N TYR A 11 1.80 -18.48 -30.60
CA TYR A 11 1.67 -17.14 -31.17
C TYR A 11 2.81 -16.81 -32.12
N ASN A 12 2.49 -16.21 -33.26
CA ASN A 12 3.49 -15.68 -34.19
C ASN A 12 4.27 -14.54 -33.52
N LEU A 13 5.60 -14.67 -33.46
CA LEU A 13 6.47 -13.69 -32.82
C LEU A 13 6.43 -12.33 -33.52
N GLU A 14 6.53 -12.32 -34.85
CA GLU A 14 6.63 -11.10 -35.67
C GLU A 14 5.27 -10.44 -35.88
N GLU A 15 4.23 -11.25 -36.10
CA GLU A 15 2.90 -10.74 -36.45
C GLU A 15 2.03 -10.42 -35.23
N THR A 16 2.26 -11.10 -34.11
CA THR A 16 1.38 -11.00 -32.93
C THR A 16 2.11 -10.50 -31.69
N VAL A 17 3.18 -11.18 -31.28
CA VAL A 17 3.83 -10.88 -29.99
C VAL A 17 4.54 -9.54 -30.01
N LYS A 18 5.42 -9.28 -30.99
CA LYS A 18 6.16 -8.00 -31.08
C LYS A 18 5.23 -6.79 -31.20
N PRO A 19 4.23 -6.76 -32.11
CA PRO A 19 3.31 -5.63 -32.19
C PRO A 19 2.52 -5.40 -30.92
N ASN A 20 2.13 -6.46 -30.22
CA ASN A 20 1.43 -6.34 -28.94
C ASN A 20 2.33 -5.81 -27.82
N VAL A 21 3.61 -6.20 -27.79
CA VAL A 21 4.59 -5.66 -26.85
C VAL A 21 4.86 -4.18 -27.14
N ASP A 22 5.10 -3.80 -28.39
CA ASP A 22 5.30 -2.41 -28.80
C ASP A 22 4.07 -1.56 -28.51
N CYS A 23 2.88 -2.14 -28.69
CA CYS A 23 1.62 -1.53 -28.32
C CYS A 23 1.57 -1.22 -26.81
N LEU A 24 1.88 -2.18 -25.93
CA LEU A 24 1.93 -1.94 -24.48
C LEU A 24 2.88 -0.79 -24.11
N ILE A 25 4.05 -0.71 -24.75
CA ILE A 25 5.01 0.40 -24.57
C ILE A 25 4.39 1.73 -25.00
N SER A 26 3.69 1.77 -26.15
CA SER A 26 3.05 2.98 -26.64
C SER A 26 1.92 3.51 -25.73
N PHE A 27 1.35 2.65 -24.87
CA PHE A 27 0.37 3.03 -23.83
C PHE A 27 1.02 3.52 -22.52
N GLY A 28 2.34 3.67 -22.48
CA GLY A 28 3.08 4.19 -21.32
C GLY A 28 3.57 3.11 -20.34
N ILE A 29 3.42 1.82 -20.67
CA ILE A 29 3.93 0.75 -19.81
C ILE A 29 5.46 0.73 -19.89
N LYS A 30 6.11 0.75 -18.73
CA LYS A 30 7.58 0.74 -18.66
C LYS A 30 8.14 -0.57 -19.19
N LYS A 31 9.15 -0.47 -20.07
CA LYS A 31 9.80 -1.64 -20.67
C LYS A 31 10.33 -2.63 -19.63
N GLU A 32 10.82 -2.12 -18.50
CA GLU A 32 11.33 -2.88 -17.35
C GLU A 32 10.26 -3.75 -16.68
N LEU A 33 8.99 -3.32 -16.74
CA LEU A 33 7.86 -4.00 -16.08
C LEU A 33 7.16 -5.00 -17.02
N LEU A 34 7.41 -4.96 -18.32
CA LEU A 34 6.81 -5.87 -19.30
C LEU A 34 7.01 -7.36 -18.95
N PRO A 35 8.20 -7.84 -18.53
CA PRO A 35 8.37 -9.25 -18.19
C PRO A 35 7.47 -9.67 -17.02
N LEU A 36 7.32 -8.82 -16.00
CA LEU A 36 6.47 -9.08 -14.84
C LEU A 36 4.98 -9.07 -15.22
N LEU A 37 4.57 -8.07 -16.01
CA LEU A 37 3.20 -7.94 -16.52
C LEU A 37 2.81 -9.17 -17.35
N ILE A 38 3.67 -9.57 -18.30
CA ILE A 38 3.45 -10.73 -19.15
C ILE A 38 3.49 -12.02 -18.32
N ALA A 39 4.35 -12.14 -17.30
CA ALA A 39 4.33 -13.29 -16.39
C ALA A 39 3.02 -13.40 -15.59
N GLN A 40 2.46 -12.26 -15.16
CA GLN A 40 1.19 -12.19 -14.41
C GLN A 40 -0.03 -12.49 -15.29
N TYR A 41 -0.05 -12.03 -16.55
CA TYR A 41 -1.17 -12.24 -17.48
C TYR A 41 -0.68 -12.62 -18.89
N PRO A 42 -0.19 -13.86 -19.07
CA PRO A 42 0.55 -14.25 -20.27
C PRO A 42 -0.28 -14.25 -21.56
N GLN A 43 -1.59 -14.41 -21.46
CA GLN A 43 -2.49 -14.32 -22.60
C GLN A 43 -2.50 -12.93 -23.25
N ILE A 44 -2.02 -11.88 -22.56
CA ILE A 44 -2.05 -10.50 -23.08
C ILE A 44 -1.35 -10.37 -24.43
N VAL A 45 -0.27 -11.14 -24.65
CA VAL A 45 0.52 -11.08 -25.90
C VAL A 45 -0.21 -11.66 -27.11
N GLY A 46 -1.31 -12.38 -26.90
CA GLY A 46 -2.16 -12.92 -27.96
C GLY A 46 -3.51 -12.21 -28.11
N LEU A 47 -3.78 -11.19 -27.30
CA LEU A 47 -5.02 -10.43 -27.38
C LEU A 47 -4.94 -9.33 -28.45
N PRO A 48 -6.09 -8.79 -28.90
CA PRO A 48 -6.10 -7.53 -29.66
C PRO A 48 -5.80 -6.36 -28.71
N VAL A 49 -4.54 -6.24 -28.27
CA VAL A 49 -4.09 -5.35 -27.19
C VAL A 49 -4.49 -3.91 -27.49
N LYS A 50 -4.22 -3.43 -28.71
CA LYS A 50 -4.54 -2.04 -29.11
C LYS A 50 -6.01 -1.69 -28.88
N ALA A 51 -6.92 -2.51 -29.42
CA ALA A 51 -8.36 -2.26 -29.30
C ALA A 51 -8.84 -2.33 -27.84
N LYS A 52 -8.37 -3.34 -27.09
CA LYS A 52 -8.74 -3.52 -25.68
C LYS A 52 -8.21 -2.41 -24.79
N MET A 53 -6.95 -2.03 -24.96
CA MET A 53 -6.31 -0.94 -24.22
C MET A 53 -7.01 0.39 -24.48
N SER A 54 -7.22 0.77 -25.76
CA SER A 54 -7.93 2.01 -26.08
C SER A 54 -9.34 2.06 -25.49
N THR A 55 -10.10 0.96 -25.60
CA THR A 55 -11.46 0.88 -25.07
C THR A 55 -11.48 1.04 -23.55
N GLN A 56 -10.56 0.37 -22.84
CA GLN A 56 -10.49 0.44 -21.39
C GLN A 56 -9.97 1.81 -20.92
N GLN A 57 -8.92 2.32 -21.54
CA GLN A 57 -8.37 3.64 -21.21
C GLN A 57 -9.44 4.74 -21.37
N TYR A 58 -10.20 4.72 -22.46
CA TYR A 58 -11.31 5.65 -22.67
C TYR A 58 -12.39 5.50 -21.58
N PHE A 59 -12.76 4.26 -21.23
CA PHE A 59 -13.73 4.00 -20.17
C PHE A 59 -13.26 4.53 -18.81
N PHE A 60 -12.01 4.29 -18.41
CA PHE A 60 -11.44 4.77 -17.16
C PHE A 60 -11.32 6.31 -17.14
N SER A 61 -10.94 6.91 -18.26
CA SER A 61 -10.92 8.37 -18.41
C SER A 61 -12.32 8.98 -18.27
N LEU A 62 -13.34 8.38 -18.90
CA LEU A 62 -14.70 8.88 -18.86
C LEU A 62 -15.33 8.75 -17.46
N LYS A 63 -15.18 7.58 -16.83
CA LYS A 63 -15.87 7.23 -15.58
C LYS A 63 -15.15 7.68 -14.32
N LEU A 64 -13.82 7.65 -14.32
CA LEU A 64 -13.01 7.95 -13.13
C LEU A 64 -12.04 9.12 -13.32
N LYS A 65 -12.03 9.76 -14.49
CA LYS A 65 -11.08 10.85 -14.81
C LYS A 65 -9.61 10.42 -14.65
N ILE A 66 -9.33 9.14 -14.80
CA ILE A 66 -7.96 8.61 -14.79
C ILE A 66 -7.32 8.96 -16.13
N ASP A 67 -6.15 9.58 -16.06
CA ASP A 67 -5.34 9.97 -17.19
C ASP A 67 -4.60 8.76 -17.80
N PRO A 68 -4.02 8.89 -19.01
CA PRO A 68 -3.28 7.81 -19.65
C PRO A 68 -2.20 7.17 -18.77
N GLU A 69 -1.43 7.99 -18.03
CA GLU A 69 -0.36 7.53 -17.14
C GLU A 69 -0.93 6.77 -15.92
N GLY A 70 -2.00 7.28 -15.31
CA GLY A 70 -2.73 6.57 -14.26
C GLY A 70 -3.26 5.22 -14.74
N PHE A 71 -3.79 5.14 -15.96
CA PHE A 71 -4.26 3.90 -16.53
C PHE A 71 -3.12 2.91 -16.81
N ALA A 72 -1.97 3.38 -17.30
CA ALA A 72 -0.78 2.54 -17.47
C ALA A 72 -0.38 1.88 -16.15
N ARG A 73 -0.32 2.64 -15.04
CA ARG A 73 -0.03 2.11 -13.69
C ARG A 73 -1.06 1.07 -13.21
N VAL A 74 -2.34 1.25 -13.56
CA VAL A 74 -3.39 0.26 -13.27
C VAL A 74 -3.11 -1.05 -14.01
N VAL A 75 -2.74 -0.98 -15.29
CA VAL A 75 -2.42 -2.15 -16.12
C VAL A 75 -1.14 -2.84 -15.64
N GLU A 76 -0.12 -2.08 -15.22
CA GLU A 76 1.12 -2.61 -14.64
C GLU A 76 0.86 -3.46 -13.38
N LYS A 77 -0.06 -3.01 -12.51
CA LYS A 77 -0.42 -3.71 -11.26
C LYS A 77 -1.40 -4.87 -11.48
N MET A 78 -2.29 -4.73 -12.45
CA MET A 78 -3.33 -5.74 -12.73
C MET A 78 -3.64 -5.80 -14.24
N PRO A 79 -2.80 -6.48 -15.03
CA PRO A 79 -2.98 -6.55 -16.48
C PRO A 79 -4.28 -7.23 -16.93
N GLN A 80 -4.95 -7.98 -16.05
CA GLN A 80 -6.30 -8.52 -16.29
C GLN A 80 -7.34 -7.43 -16.59
N ILE A 81 -7.10 -6.19 -16.15
CA ILE A 81 -8.01 -5.05 -16.34
C ILE A 81 -8.37 -4.84 -17.82
N VAL A 82 -7.45 -5.16 -18.75
CA VAL A 82 -7.65 -5.02 -20.20
C VAL A 82 -8.78 -5.90 -20.74
N SER A 83 -9.12 -6.95 -20.01
CA SER A 83 -10.14 -7.95 -20.38
C SER A 83 -11.33 -7.99 -19.44
N LEU A 84 -11.33 -7.22 -18.35
CA LEU A 84 -12.48 -7.17 -17.45
C LEU A 84 -13.66 -6.47 -18.13
N LYS A 85 -14.86 -7.04 -17.93
CA LYS A 85 -16.09 -6.44 -18.45
C LYS A 85 -16.41 -5.17 -17.66
N GLN A 86 -16.79 -4.10 -18.36
CA GLN A 86 -17.08 -2.80 -17.74
C GLN A 86 -18.18 -2.89 -16.68
N ASN A 87 -19.20 -3.72 -16.87
CA ASN A 87 -20.25 -3.93 -15.86
C ASN A 87 -19.75 -4.61 -14.56
N VAL A 88 -18.66 -5.39 -14.63
CA VAL A 88 -18.02 -5.94 -13.43
C VAL A 88 -17.24 -4.84 -12.72
N ILE A 89 -16.51 -4.01 -13.46
CA ILE A 89 -15.74 -2.88 -12.92
C ILE A 89 -16.66 -1.83 -12.27
N MET A 90 -17.81 -1.54 -12.89
CA MET A 90 -18.74 -0.52 -12.39
C MET A 90 -19.39 -0.90 -11.06
N LYS A 91 -19.59 -2.19 -10.77
CA LYS A 91 -20.27 -2.62 -9.52
C LYS A 91 -19.56 -2.13 -8.25
N PRO A 92 -18.24 -2.34 -8.05
CA PRO A 92 -17.52 -1.74 -6.93
C PRO A 92 -17.47 -0.21 -6.97
N ILE A 93 -17.34 0.39 -8.16
CA ILE A 93 -17.29 1.86 -8.31
C ILE A 93 -18.61 2.49 -7.85
N GLU A 94 -19.75 1.98 -8.32
CA GLU A 94 -21.10 2.44 -7.93
C GLU A 94 -21.34 2.25 -6.44
N PHE A 95 -20.86 1.13 -5.87
CA PHE A 95 -20.91 0.94 -4.43
C PHE A 95 -20.15 2.04 -3.69
N LEU A 96 -18.91 2.36 -4.09
CA LEU A 96 -18.09 3.39 -3.44
C LEU A 96 -18.65 4.81 -3.64
N LEU A 97 -19.17 5.12 -4.83
CA LEU A 97 -19.86 6.39 -5.13
C LEU A 97 -21.14 6.55 -4.30
N GLY A 98 -21.85 5.45 -4.02
CA GLY A 98 -22.99 5.44 -3.10
C GLY A 98 -22.60 5.59 -1.62
N ARG A 99 -21.31 5.75 -1.31
CA ARG A 99 -20.77 6.12 0.01
C ARG A 99 -20.22 7.54 -0.04
N THR A 100 -19.34 7.89 0.88
CA THR A 100 -18.81 9.25 1.04
C THR A 100 -17.60 9.53 0.13
N PHE A 101 -17.29 8.67 -0.85
CA PHE A 101 -16.11 8.82 -1.70
C PHE A 101 -16.44 9.59 -2.98
N GLN A 102 -15.62 10.59 -3.29
CA GLN A 102 -15.68 11.32 -4.54
C GLN A 102 -15.02 10.51 -5.68
N VAL A 103 -15.32 10.88 -6.93
CA VAL A 103 -14.76 10.21 -8.11
C VAL A 103 -13.23 10.26 -8.09
N GLU A 104 -12.65 11.38 -7.69
CA GLU A 104 -11.21 11.62 -7.61
C GLU A 104 -10.54 10.71 -6.56
N ASP A 105 -11.22 10.45 -5.45
CA ASP A 105 -10.71 9.54 -4.42
C ASP A 105 -10.76 8.09 -4.87
N ILE A 106 -11.86 7.69 -5.53
CA ILE A 106 -11.97 6.35 -6.13
C ILE A 106 -10.91 6.16 -7.21
N ALA A 107 -10.63 7.19 -8.01
CA ALA A 107 -9.56 7.15 -9.00
C ALA A 107 -8.19 6.89 -8.35
N LYS A 108 -7.85 7.61 -7.27
CA LYS A 108 -6.62 7.36 -6.51
C LYS A 108 -6.57 5.93 -5.97
N MET A 109 -7.67 5.44 -5.41
CA MET A 109 -7.78 4.08 -4.88
C MET A 109 -7.52 3.03 -5.96
N VAL A 110 -8.14 3.19 -7.14
CA VAL A 110 -7.98 2.27 -8.28
C VAL A 110 -6.56 2.28 -8.84
N VAL A 111 -5.93 3.45 -8.97
CA VAL A 111 -4.53 3.55 -9.44
C VAL A 111 -3.58 2.89 -8.44
N LYS A 112 -3.84 3.02 -7.13
CA LYS A 112 -3.02 2.42 -6.09
C LYS A 112 -3.20 0.90 -6.00
N CYS A 113 -4.45 0.44 -5.94
CA CYS A 113 -4.84 -0.96 -5.79
C CYS A 113 -6.02 -1.31 -6.72
N PRO A 114 -5.76 -1.65 -8.00
CA PRO A 114 -6.84 -1.96 -8.94
C PRO A 114 -7.60 -3.25 -8.60
N GLN A 115 -7.06 -4.10 -7.72
CA GLN A 115 -7.68 -5.33 -7.25
C GLN A 115 -9.02 -5.07 -6.51
N ILE A 116 -9.24 -3.87 -5.98
CA ILE A 116 -10.52 -3.49 -5.37
C ILE A 116 -11.69 -3.60 -6.36
N LEU A 117 -11.44 -3.48 -7.67
CA LEU A 117 -12.45 -3.62 -8.72
C LEU A 117 -12.89 -5.07 -8.95
N CYS A 118 -12.15 -6.03 -8.40
CA CYS A 118 -12.47 -7.45 -8.45
C CYS A 118 -13.17 -7.94 -7.17
N SER A 119 -13.29 -7.10 -6.14
CA SER A 119 -13.95 -7.45 -4.89
C SER A 119 -15.45 -7.62 -5.08
N ARG A 120 -16.03 -8.65 -4.43
CA ARG A 120 -17.48 -8.82 -4.37
C ARG A 120 -18.09 -7.68 -3.55
N VAL A 121 -19.10 -7.00 -4.11
CA VAL A 121 -19.75 -5.85 -3.47
C VAL A 121 -20.29 -6.20 -2.08
N GLU A 122 -20.81 -7.41 -1.88
CA GLU A 122 -21.29 -7.89 -0.57
C GLU A 122 -20.18 -7.91 0.49
N LEU A 123 -19.00 -8.43 0.14
CA LEU A 123 -17.85 -8.49 1.05
C LEU A 123 -17.27 -7.10 1.32
N MET A 124 -17.21 -6.27 0.27
CA MET A 124 -16.79 -4.88 0.37
C MET A 124 -17.74 -4.09 1.29
N LYS A 125 -19.05 -4.32 1.16
CA LYS A 125 -20.09 -3.73 2.01
C LYS A 125 -19.88 -4.09 3.48
N ASN A 126 -19.70 -5.37 3.79
CA ASN A 126 -19.48 -5.82 5.17
C ASN A 126 -18.22 -5.17 5.77
N SER A 127 -17.14 -5.12 4.99
CA SER A 127 -15.86 -4.52 5.42
C SER A 127 -15.99 -3.01 5.62
N TYR A 128 -16.72 -2.31 4.76
CA TYR A 128 -17.00 -0.89 4.88
C TYR A 128 -17.80 -0.57 6.16
N TYR A 129 -18.87 -1.31 6.44
CA TYR A 129 -19.68 -1.05 7.63
C TYR A 129 -18.89 -1.35 8.90
N PHE A 130 -18.12 -2.44 8.94
CA PHE A 130 -17.22 -2.71 10.05
C PHE A 130 -16.24 -1.56 10.29
N TYR A 131 -15.61 -1.04 9.23
CA TYR A 131 -14.70 0.10 9.33
C TYR A 131 -15.41 1.35 9.88
N LYS A 132 -16.62 1.63 9.39
CA LYS A 132 -17.36 2.83 9.77
C LYS A 132 -17.94 2.75 11.19
N THR A 133 -18.50 1.60 11.59
CA THR A 133 -19.24 1.47 12.86
C THR A 133 -18.39 0.94 13.99
N GLU A 134 -17.60 -0.11 13.74
CA GLU A 134 -16.82 -0.79 14.79
C GLU A 134 -15.42 -0.19 14.95
N MET A 135 -14.79 0.20 13.84
CA MET A 135 -13.46 0.83 13.91
C MET A 135 -13.55 2.33 14.18
N GLY A 136 -14.62 3.00 13.72
CA GLY A 136 -14.84 4.43 13.95
C GLY A 136 -13.73 5.34 13.39
N ARG A 137 -13.01 4.89 12.35
CA ARG A 137 -11.85 5.59 11.78
C ARG A 137 -12.23 6.55 10.65
N PRO A 138 -11.41 7.55 10.33
CA PRO A 138 -11.67 8.47 9.21
C PRO A 138 -11.76 7.73 7.87
N MET A 139 -12.72 8.11 7.03
CA MET A 139 -12.88 7.51 5.68
C MET A 139 -11.69 7.81 4.76
N LYS A 140 -10.97 8.91 4.99
CA LYS A 140 -9.77 9.29 4.23
C LYS A 140 -8.70 8.19 4.25
N GLU A 141 -8.58 7.47 5.35
CA GLU A 141 -7.59 6.39 5.47
C GLU A 141 -7.94 5.19 4.57
N LEU A 142 -9.21 4.98 4.19
CA LEU A 142 -9.57 3.99 3.16
C LEU A 142 -9.15 4.42 1.75
N VAL A 143 -9.05 5.72 1.49
CA VAL A 143 -8.50 6.26 0.24
C VAL A 143 -6.98 6.10 0.22
N GLU A 144 -6.34 6.34 1.36
CA GLU A 144 -4.90 6.17 1.54
C GLU A 144 -4.48 4.69 1.55
N TYR A 145 -5.34 3.76 1.97
CA TYR A 145 -5.07 2.33 2.02
C TYR A 145 -6.23 1.47 1.46
N PRO A 146 -6.48 1.53 0.14
CA PRO A 146 -7.58 0.80 -0.52
C PRO A 146 -7.45 -0.73 -0.42
N GLU A 147 -6.23 -1.23 -0.19
CA GLU A 147 -5.93 -2.65 0.03
C GLU A 147 -6.76 -3.24 1.19
N TYR A 148 -7.26 -2.41 2.12
CA TYR A 148 -8.23 -2.79 3.14
C TYR A 148 -9.36 -3.66 2.58
N PHE A 149 -9.94 -3.28 1.44
CA PHE A 149 -11.07 -3.99 0.82
C PHE A 149 -10.69 -5.32 0.15
N THR A 150 -9.40 -5.65 0.09
CA THR A 150 -8.89 -6.91 -0.47
C THR A 150 -8.67 -7.97 0.60
N TYR A 151 -8.60 -7.58 1.88
CA TYR A 151 -8.46 -8.52 2.99
C TYR A 151 -9.80 -9.08 3.42
N SER A 152 -9.76 -10.32 3.91
CA SER A 152 -10.92 -10.97 4.51
C SER A 152 -11.32 -10.29 5.83
N LEU A 153 -12.59 -9.90 5.93
CA LEU A 153 -13.14 -9.31 7.14
C LEU A 153 -13.02 -10.26 8.34
N GLU A 154 -13.50 -11.49 8.18
CA GLU A 154 -13.62 -12.45 9.28
C GLU A 154 -12.28 -13.06 9.69
N SER A 155 -11.41 -13.37 8.71
CA SER A 155 -10.16 -14.08 9.01
C SER A 155 -8.95 -13.17 9.23
N ARG A 156 -9.00 -11.90 8.79
CA ARG A 156 -7.85 -10.99 8.92
C ARG A 156 -8.20 -9.68 9.61
N ILE A 157 -9.21 -8.94 9.16
CA ILE A 157 -9.47 -7.58 9.68
C ILE A 157 -9.95 -7.63 11.14
N LYS A 158 -11.05 -8.36 11.41
CA LYS A 158 -11.64 -8.46 12.74
C LYS A 158 -10.69 -9.01 13.80
N PRO A 159 -10.04 -10.18 13.62
CA PRO A 159 -9.20 -10.76 14.67
C PRO A 159 -8.01 -9.86 15.02
N ARG A 160 -7.41 -9.22 14.02
CA ARG A 160 -6.26 -8.33 14.23
C ARG A 160 -6.69 -7.02 14.91
N TYR A 161 -7.81 -6.44 14.50
CA TYR A 161 -8.32 -5.23 15.14
C TYR A 161 -8.72 -5.46 16.61
N GLN A 162 -9.35 -6.60 16.92
CA GLN A 162 -9.70 -6.97 18.30
C GLN A 162 -8.46 -7.13 19.19
N LYS A 163 -7.40 -7.79 18.69
CA LYS A 163 -6.12 -7.91 19.40
C LYS A 163 -5.43 -6.56 19.64
N LEU A 164 -5.56 -5.60 18.71
CA LEU A 164 -5.04 -4.25 18.92
C LEU A 164 -5.81 -3.51 20.00
N GLN A 165 -7.14 -3.60 19.98
CA GLN A 165 -7.99 -2.98 21.00
C GLN A 165 -7.71 -3.52 22.39
N SER A 166 -7.56 -4.83 22.56
CA SER A 166 -7.28 -5.42 23.88
C SER A 166 -5.92 -4.99 24.46
N LYS A 167 -4.98 -4.59 23.61
CA LYS A 167 -3.66 -4.06 24.00
C LYS A 167 -3.59 -2.53 24.00
N GLY A 168 -4.67 -1.83 23.64
CA GLY A 168 -4.68 -0.36 23.55
C GLY A 168 -3.76 0.22 22.45
N ILE A 169 -3.38 -0.58 21.45
CA ILE A 169 -2.43 -0.15 20.40
C ILE A 169 -3.18 0.61 19.30
N ARG A 170 -2.74 1.84 19.01
CA ARG A 170 -3.20 2.63 17.86
C ARG A 170 -2.18 2.55 16.74
N SER A 171 -2.61 2.11 15.55
CA SER A 171 -1.71 1.97 14.39
C SER A 171 -2.46 2.17 13.06
N SER A 172 -1.72 2.41 11.99
CA SER A 172 -2.26 2.54 10.62
C SER A 172 -2.80 1.21 10.10
N LEU A 173 -3.75 1.25 9.15
CA LEU A 173 -4.27 0.04 8.50
C LEU A 173 -3.16 -0.83 7.90
N ASN A 174 -2.18 -0.21 7.23
CA ASN A 174 -1.04 -0.91 6.63
C ASN A 174 -0.25 -1.70 7.68
N TRP A 175 0.00 -1.12 8.86
CA TRP A 175 0.83 -1.73 9.89
C TRP A 175 0.28 -3.07 10.38
N PHE A 176 -1.04 -3.20 10.59
CA PHE A 176 -1.59 -4.47 11.09
C PHE A 176 -2.17 -5.37 10.00
N LEU A 177 -2.45 -4.88 8.79
CA LEU A 177 -3.04 -5.72 7.74
C LEU A 177 -1.99 -6.23 6.74
N ASN A 178 -0.95 -5.45 6.48
CA ASN A 178 0.09 -5.79 5.50
C ASN A 178 1.28 -6.53 6.12
N CYS A 179 0.98 -7.66 6.75
CA CYS A 179 2.00 -8.53 7.32
C CYS A 179 1.50 -9.98 7.42
N SER A 180 2.44 -10.92 7.50
CA SER A 180 2.13 -12.30 7.86
C SER A 180 1.55 -12.39 9.28
N ASP A 181 0.90 -13.50 9.60
CA ASP A 181 0.36 -13.70 10.95
C ASP A 181 1.49 -13.74 12.00
N GLN A 182 2.62 -14.34 11.66
CA GLN A 182 3.83 -14.33 12.49
C GLN A 182 4.32 -12.89 12.77
N ARG A 183 4.52 -12.09 11.72
CA ARG A 183 5.03 -10.71 11.87
C ARG A 183 4.03 -9.82 12.61
N PHE A 184 2.73 -10.07 12.46
CA PHE A 184 1.71 -9.38 13.24
C PHE A 184 1.81 -9.72 14.73
N GLU A 185 2.05 -10.98 15.08
CA GLU A 185 2.18 -11.40 16.49
C GLU A 185 3.48 -10.87 17.13
N GLU A 186 4.60 -10.90 16.41
CA GLU A 186 5.87 -10.27 16.83
C GLU A 186 5.69 -8.77 17.13
N ARG A 187 4.97 -8.08 16.24
CA ARG A 187 4.58 -6.67 16.39
C ARG A 187 3.75 -6.41 17.64
N LEU A 188 2.85 -7.33 18.01
CA LEU A 188 2.04 -7.20 19.22
C LEU A 188 2.81 -7.46 20.52
N GLN A 189 3.93 -8.19 20.46
CA GLN A 189 4.74 -8.54 21.62
C GLN A 189 5.76 -7.44 21.99
N GLY A 190 5.86 -6.36 21.20
CA GLY A 190 6.83 -5.27 21.45
C GLY A 190 8.28 -5.63 21.08
N ASN A 191 8.50 -6.80 20.51
CA ASN A 191 9.82 -7.27 20.06
C ASN A 191 10.21 -6.71 18.68
N PHE A 192 9.42 -5.79 18.12
CA PHE A 192 9.59 -5.27 16.76
C PHE A 192 9.88 -3.77 16.80
N ILE A 193 11.11 -3.40 16.44
CA ILE A 193 11.47 -2.03 16.05
C ILE A 193 11.16 -1.91 14.55
N ASP A 194 10.24 -1.02 14.21
CA ASP A 194 9.91 -0.74 12.81
C ASP A 194 11.03 0.12 12.19
N PRO A 195 11.80 -0.38 11.21
CA PRO A 195 12.88 0.40 10.61
C PRO A 195 12.39 1.63 9.84
N ASP A 196 11.09 1.70 9.49
CA ASP A 196 10.49 2.81 8.75
C ASP A 196 9.80 3.85 9.66
N THR A 197 9.78 3.62 10.98
CA THR A 197 9.28 4.63 11.92
C THR A 197 10.43 5.54 12.30
N GLU A 198 10.34 6.83 11.98
CA GLU A 198 11.28 7.83 12.50
C GLU A 198 11.37 7.67 14.02
N GLY A 199 12.54 7.23 14.49
CA GLY A 199 12.80 7.03 15.91
C GLY A 199 12.67 8.35 16.68
N PRO A 200 12.58 8.31 18.02
CA PRO A 200 12.64 9.52 18.81
C PRO A 200 13.89 10.32 18.43
N THR A 201 13.69 11.56 17.99
CA THR A 201 14.77 12.52 17.78
C THR A 201 15.36 12.85 19.14
N PHE A 202 16.56 12.35 19.40
CA PHE A 202 17.35 12.80 20.53
C PHE A 202 18.13 14.03 20.08
N ASP A 203 17.96 15.15 20.80
CA ASP A 203 18.86 16.29 20.66
C ASP A 203 20.25 15.87 21.13
N MET A 204 21.07 15.44 20.17
CA MET A 204 22.46 15.04 20.41
C MET A 204 23.30 16.32 20.51
N GLY A 205 23.38 16.86 21.73
CA GLY A 205 24.19 18.04 22.04
C GLY A 205 23.35 19.13 22.68
N GLY A 206 23.63 19.40 23.96
CA GLY A 206 22.97 20.38 24.79
C GLY A 206 23.40 20.21 26.24
N LYS A 207 23.40 21.29 27.02
CA LYS A 207 23.76 21.23 28.44
C LYS A 207 22.71 20.40 29.17
N LEU A 208 23.13 19.30 29.79
CA LEU A 208 22.26 18.46 30.60
C LEU A 208 21.90 19.24 31.86
N GLU A 209 20.68 19.79 31.95
CA GLU A 209 20.21 20.43 33.17
C GLU A 209 19.79 19.36 34.18
N MET A 210 20.65 19.14 35.15
CA MET A 210 20.36 18.29 36.30
C MET A 210 19.51 19.09 37.30
N PRO A 211 18.39 18.55 37.81
CA PRO A 211 17.70 19.14 38.95
C PRO A 211 18.68 19.15 40.13
N GLY A 212 19.01 20.34 40.63
CA GLY A 212 19.96 20.52 41.73
C GLY A 212 19.52 19.74 42.97
N GLY A 213 20.35 18.80 43.40
CA GLY A 213 20.16 18.12 44.68
C GLY A 213 20.53 19.05 45.83
N GLU A 214 19.62 19.22 46.78
CA GLU A 214 19.96 19.79 48.10
C GLU A 214 20.95 18.84 48.78
N ILE A 215 22.21 19.25 48.86
CA ILE A 215 23.21 18.63 49.72
C ILE A 215 23.41 19.54 50.92
N VAL A 216 23.20 18.94 52.08
CA VAL A 216 23.37 19.50 53.42
C VAL A 216 24.78 20.05 53.57
N THR A 217 24.88 21.28 54.03
CA THR A 217 26.11 22.00 54.36
C THR A 217 26.82 21.33 55.54
N ASP A 218 28.09 21.02 55.39
CA ASP A 218 29.09 21.12 56.45
C ASP A 218 30.40 21.64 55.84
N GLU A 219 31.09 22.44 56.63
CA GLU A 219 32.07 23.45 56.27
C GLU A 219 33.41 22.90 55.77
N GLU A 220 34.03 23.66 54.86
CA GLU A 220 35.45 24.04 54.78
C GLU A 220 36.16 23.86 53.43
N GLU A 221 36.72 25.00 53.03
CA GLU A 221 37.90 25.28 52.19
C GLU A 221 37.86 25.12 50.66
N ASP A 222 38.28 26.23 50.06
CA ASP A 222 38.54 26.56 48.67
C ASP A 222 39.27 25.47 47.86
N GLU A 223 38.79 25.18 46.65
CA GLU A 223 39.56 25.37 45.42
C GLU A 223 38.67 25.19 44.18
N SER A 224 38.76 26.16 43.28
CA SER A 224 38.07 26.18 41.99
C SER A 224 38.74 25.18 41.05
N ASP A 225 37.99 24.20 40.56
CA ASP A 225 38.29 23.52 39.29
C ASP A 225 36.98 23.10 38.60
N ASP A 226 36.62 23.86 37.56
CA ASP A 226 35.58 23.47 36.59
C ASP A 226 36.10 22.29 35.75
N GLU A 227 35.99 21.05 36.26
CA GLU A 227 36.22 19.85 35.44
C GLU A 227 35.08 19.65 34.43
N VAL A 228 35.22 20.27 33.25
CA VAL A 228 34.40 19.92 32.08
C VAL A 228 34.99 18.67 31.42
N LEU A 229 34.43 17.50 31.77
CA LEU A 229 34.79 16.22 31.14
C LEU A 229 34.27 16.15 29.70
N TYR A 230 35.12 16.47 28.72
CA TYR A 230 34.87 16.17 27.31
C TYR A 230 35.11 14.68 27.02
N ARG A 231 34.04 13.93 26.69
CA ARG A 231 34.15 12.55 26.23
C ARG A 231 34.92 12.49 24.90
N ARG A 232 36.06 11.78 24.91
CA ARG A 232 36.79 11.38 23.70
C ARG A 232 35.98 10.34 22.92
N THR A 233 35.75 10.59 21.64
CA THR A 233 35.20 9.63 20.69
C THR A 233 36.23 8.54 20.40
N VAL A 234 35.83 7.28 20.60
CA VAL A 234 36.56 6.12 20.06
C VAL A 234 35.67 5.52 18.97
N THR A 235 36.15 5.59 17.73
CA THR A 235 35.58 4.88 16.58
C THR A 235 36.12 3.46 16.55
N LEU A 236 35.22 2.48 16.55
CA LEU A 236 35.42 1.13 16.00
C LEU A 236 34.41 0.92 14.88
#